data_AF-A0AAD4U3I1-F1
#
_entry.id   AF-A0AAD4U3I1-F1
#
_cell.length_a   1.000
_cell.length_b   1.000
_cell.length_c   1.000
_cell.angle_alpha   90.00
_cell.angle_beta   90.00
_cell.angle_gamma   90.00
#
_symmetry.space_group_name_H-M   'P 1'
#
loop_
_entity.id
_entity.type
_entity.pdbx_description
1 polymer ?
#
loop_
_entity_poly.entity_id
_entity_poly.type
_entity_poly.pdbx_seq_one_letter_code
_entity_poly.pdbx_strand_id
1 'polypeptide(L)'
;MNGDQKLDAYTQERQDFIQHFSQIVKVLTEEDTGHPETGDAISRLKEVLEYSAIGGKYSRGLMVVVTFQELVEPGKRDPDSLQWALTVGWCVELLQAFFLVSDDIMDSSLTRWGQTCWYLKPGIGLDAINDAFLLESSI
;
A
#
# COMPACT_ATOMS: atom_id res chain seq x y z
N MET A 1 9.92 -30.07 -11.75
CA MET A 1 8.53 -30.15 -11.25
C MET A 1 8.29 -29.36 -9.96
N ASN A 2 9.29 -29.03 -9.13
CA ASN A 2 9.09 -28.26 -7.89
C ASN A 2 9.12 -26.72 -8.07
N GLY A 3 9.50 -26.24 -9.25
CA GLY A 3 9.62 -24.81 -9.57
C GLY A 3 8.28 -24.17 -9.93
N ASP A 4 7.46 -24.87 -10.71
CA ASP A 4 6.15 -24.36 -11.17
C ASP A 4 5.18 -24.20 -9.99
N GLN A 5 5.14 -25.16 -9.06
CA GLN A 5 4.29 -25.08 -7.85
C GLN A 5 4.67 -23.91 -6.92
N LYS A 6 5.97 -23.59 -6.80
CA LYS A 6 6.41 -22.43 -6.00
C LYS A 6 6.07 -21.10 -6.66
N LEU A 7 6.13 -21.05 -7.99
CA LEU A 7 5.76 -19.87 -8.75
C LEU A 7 4.25 -19.59 -8.65
N ASP A 8 3.44 -20.65 -8.69
CA ASP A 8 1.99 -20.56 -8.52
C ASP A 8 1.61 -20.06 -7.11
N ALA A 9 2.27 -20.58 -6.06
CA ALA A 9 2.04 -20.14 -4.68
C ALA A 9 2.36 -18.65 -4.47
N TYR A 10 3.54 -18.19 -4.93
CA TYR A 10 3.91 -16.78 -4.87
C TYR A 10 2.94 -15.87 -5.65
N THR A 11 2.45 -16.36 -6.80
CA THR A 11 1.48 -15.61 -7.61
C THR A 11 0.15 -15.45 -6.89
N GLN A 12 -0.32 -16.50 -6.21
CA GLN A 12 -1.55 -16.47 -5.41
C GLN A 12 -1.40 -15.53 -4.21
N GLU A 13 -0.33 -15.66 -3.42
CA GLU A 13 -0.07 -14.78 -2.27
C GLU A 13 0.00 -13.31 -2.68
N ARG A 14 0.63 -13.02 -3.82
CA ARG A 14 0.66 -11.66 -4.38
C ARG A 14 -0.74 -11.17 -4.72
N GLN A 15 -1.59 -12.00 -5.30
CA GLN A 15 -2.97 -11.61 -5.62
C GLN A 15 -3.76 -11.34 -4.34
N ASP A 16 -3.66 -12.21 -3.35
CA ASP A 16 -4.36 -12.07 -2.06
C ASP A 16 -3.91 -10.78 -1.34
N PHE A 17 -2.60 -10.51 -1.34
CA PHE A 17 -2.03 -9.28 -0.80
C PHE A 17 -2.59 -8.04 -1.51
N ILE A 18 -2.64 -8.02 -2.84
CA ILE A 18 -3.21 -6.92 -3.62
C ILE A 18 -4.70 -6.75 -3.36
N GLN A 19 -5.46 -7.84 -3.24
CA GLN A 19 -6.90 -7.78 -2.95
C GLN A 19 -7.17 -7.17 -1.57
N HIS A 20 -6.31 -7.46 -0.58
CA HIS A 20 -6.42 -6.89 0.77
C HIS A 20 -6.34 -5.36 0.79
N PHE A 21 -5.65 -4.74 -0.18
CA PHE A 21 -5.54 -3.28 -0.27
C PHE A 21 -6.90 -2.58 -0.33
N SER A 22 -7.88 -3.19 -1.02
CA SER A 22 -9.23 -2.61 -1.11
C SER A 22 -9.90 -2.48 0.26
N GLN A 23 -9.61 -3.40 1.19
CA GLN A 23 -10.10 -3.33 2.56
C GLN A 23 -9.39 -2.21 3.34
N ILE A 24 -8.08 -2.05 3.15
CA ILE A 24 -7.32 -0.95 3.78
C ILE A 24 -7.86 0.41 3.35
N VAL A 25 -8.03 0.63 2.04
CA VAL A 25 -8.60 1.89 1.52
C VAL A 25 -9.99 2.12 2.09
N LYS A 26 -10.83 1.08 2.13
CA LYS A 26 -12.17 1.18 2.71
C LYS A 26 -12.14 1.62 4.18
N VAL A 27 -11.33 0.97 5.02
CA VAL A 27 -11.20 1.31 6.45
C VAL A 27 -10.77 2.77 6.63
N LEU A 28 -9.77 3.20 5.87
CA LEU A 28 -9.22 4.57 5.97
C LEU A 28 -10.16 5.66 5.43
N THR A 29 -11.17 5.32 4.63
CA THR A 29 -11.98 6.32 3.90
C THR A 29 -13.49 6.21 4.11
N GLU A 30 -14.01 5.10 4.63
CA GLU A 30 -15.46 4.85 4.74
C GLU A 30 -15.94 4.59 6.17
N GLU A 31 -15.06 4.39 7.15
CA GLU A 31 -15.49 4.06 8.52
C GLU A 31 -15.88 5.27 9.38
N ASP A 32 -15.34 6.46 9.11
CA ASP A 32 -15.68 7.68 9.85
C ASP A 32 -16.58 8.63 9.03
N THR A 33 -17.84 8.23 8.87
CA THR A 33 -18.87 9.05 8.19
C THR A 33 -19.46 10.16 9.08
N GLY A 34 -18.96 10.33 10.30
CA GLY A 34 -19.45 11.32 11.26
C GLY A 34 -19.09 12.77 10.92
N HIS A 35 -18.16 12.96 9.97
CA HIS A 35 -17.53 14.24 9.66
C HIS A 35 -17.64 14.59 8.17
N PRO A 36 -18.83 14.93 7.64
CA PRO A 36 -19.00 15.26 6.22
C PRO A 36 -18.12 16.43 5.75
N GLU A 37 -17.71 17.31 6.66
CA GLU A 37 -16.78 18.41 6.41
C GLU A 37 -15.38 17.97 5.94
N THR A 38 -14.98 16.72 6.17
CA THR A 38 -13.68 16.18 5.74
C THR A 38 -13.76 15.41 4.42
N GLY A 39 -14.92 15.34 3.77
CA GLY A 39 -15.17 14.49 2.59
C GLY A 39 -14.22 14.75 1.41
N ASP A 40 -13.84 16.01 1.16
CA ASP A 40 -12.87 16.36 0.11
C ASP A 40 -11.47 15.83 0.45
N ALA A 41 -11.06 15.92 1.73
CA ALA A 41 -9.77 15.42 2.20
C ALA A 41 -9.72 13.88 2.17
N ILE A 42 -10.82 13.20 2.51
CA ILE A 42 -10.95 11.74 2.40
C ILE A 42 -10.87 11.30 0.93
N SER A 43 -11.53 12.04 0.03
CA SER A 43 -11.46 11.78 -1.41
C SER A 43 -10.02 11.94 -1.93
N ARG A 44 -9.29 12.95 -1.43
CA ARG A 44 -7.88 13.14 -1.74
C ARG A 44 -7.01 12.00 -1.21
N LEU A 45 -7.21 11.59 0.05
CA LEU A 45 -6.49 10.46 0.65
C LEU A 45 -6.67 9.20 -0.18
N LYS A 46 -7.90 8.90 -0.61
CA LYS A 46 -8.19 7.76 -1.49
C LYS A 46 -7.41 7.82 -2.80
N GLU A 47 -7.41 8.97 -3.48
CA GLU A 47 -6.66 9.14 -4.74
C GLU A 47 -5.15 8.92 -4.53
N VAL A 48 -4.59 9.48 -3.46
CA VAL A 48 -3.16 9.36 -3.12
C VAL A 48 -2.78 7.90 -2.84
N LEU A 49 -3.59 7.19 -2.05
CA LEU A 49 -3.40 5.77 -1.73
C LEU A 49 -3.40 4.91 -3.00
N GLU A 50 -4.43 5.05 -3.83
CA GLU A 50 -4.60 4.24 -5.04
C GLU A 50 -3.53 4.54 -6.09
N TYR A 51 -3.04 5.78 -6.18
CA TYR A 51 -2.01 6.16 -7.14
C TYR A 51 -0.60 5.80 -6.70
N SER A 52 -0.27 6.03 -5.42
CA SER A 52 1.12 5.98 -4.94
C SER A 52 1.51 4.64 -4.31
N ALA A 53 0.55 3.82 -3.89
CA ALA A 53 0.83 2.51 -3.28
C ALA A 53 0.74 1.33 -4.28
N ILE A 54 0.11 1.53 -5.43
CA ILE A 54 -0.15 0.47 -6.43
C ILE A 54 0.77 0.62 -7.65
N GLY A 55 1.21 -0.52 -8.19
CA GLY A 55 2.06 -0.60 -9.40
C GLY A 55 3.46 -1.14 -9.13
N GLY A 56 3.83 -1.29 -7.85
CA GLY A 56 5.08 -1.90 -7.42
C GLY A 56 5.12 -3.43 -7.55
N LYS A 57 6.23 -4.00 -7.09
CA LYS A 57 6.41 -5.47 -6.97
C LYS A 57 5.87 -6.03 -5.65
N TYR A 58 5.58 -5.17 -4.68
CA TYR A 58 5.11 -5.51 -3.33
C TYR A 58 6.06 -6.41 -2.53
N SER A 59 7.34 -6.43 -2.90
CA SER A 59 8.31 -7.37 -2.32
C SER A 59 8.57 -7.11 -0.84
N ARG A 60 8.38 -5.87 -0.34
CA ARG A 60 8.60 -5.56 1.08
C ARG A 60 7.40 -6.02 1.91
N GLY A 61 6.18 -5.69 1.47
CA GLY A 61 4.96 -6.16 2.10
C GLY A 61 4.80 -7.67 2.08
N LEU A 62 5.05 -8.31 0.93
CA LEU A 62 4.99 -9.77 0.81
C LEU A 62 6.02 -10.48 1.69
N MET A 63 7.20 -9.88 1.90
CA MET A 63 8.21 -10.45 2.79
C MET A 63 7.71 -10.54 4.23
N VAL A 64 6.86 -9.61 4.69
CA VAL A 64 6.23 -9.69 6.02
C VAL A 64 5.33 -10.93 6.10
N VAL A 65 4.48 -11.13 5.11
CA VAL A 65 3.51 -12.25 5.06
C VAL A 65 4.23 -13.59 4.99
N VAL A 66 5.21 -13.73 4.09
CA VAL A 66 6.00 -14.96 3.95
C VAL A 66 6.78 -15.24 5.23
N THR A 67 7.41 -14.23 5.84
CA THR A 67 8.16 -14.41 7.09
C THR A 67 7.25 -14.83 8.24
N PHE A 68 6.06 -14.24 8.34
CA PHE A 68 5.05 -14.67 9.32
C PHE A 68 4.67 -16.14 9.12
N GLN A 69 4.41 -16.55 7.87
CA GLN A 69 4.07 -17.93 7.54
C GLN A 69 5.25 -18.91 7.70
N GLU A 70 6.51 -18.46 7.70
CA GLU A 70 7.65 -19.35 7.95
C GLU A 70 7.97 -19.47 9.45
N LEU A 71 7.81 -18.39 10.22
CA LEU A 71 8.22 -18.35 11.63
C LEU A 71 7.12 -18.75 12.63
N VAL A 72 5.85 -18.50 12.31
CA VAL A 72 4.74 -18.81 13.23
C VAL A 72 4.31 -20.25 13.04
N GLU A 73 4.08 -21.00 14.13
CA GLU A 73 3.64 -22.40 14.07
C GLU A 73 2.32 -22.53 13.28
N PRO A 74 2.15 -23.56 12.42
CA PRO A 74 0.94 -23.72 11.60
C PRO A 74 -0.38 -23.71 12.38
N GLY A 75 -0.39 -24.22 13.62
CA GLY A 75 -1.57 -24.21 14.49
C GLY A 75 -1.96 -22.85 15.08
N LYS A 76 -1.13 -21.81 14.87
CA LYS A 76 -1.34 -20.43 15.33
C LYS A 76 -1.56 -19.45 14.17
N ARG A 77 -1.78 -19.95 12.95
CA ARG A 77 -2.04 -19.15 11.74
C ARG A 77 -3.54 -19.11 11.44
N ASP A 78 -4.31 -18.59 12.39
CA ASP A 78 -5.74 -18.38 12.17
C ASP A 78 -5.98 -17.23 11.15
N PRO A 79 -7.20 -17.13 10.59
CA PRO A 79 -7.53 -16.11 9.59
C PRO A 79 -7.26 -14.67 10.05
N ASP A 80 -7.50 -14.35 11.33
CA ASP A 80 -7.31 -12.99 11.84
C ASP A 80 -5.82 -12.66 11.91
N SER A 81 -5.00 -13.61 12.39
CA SER A 81 -3.54 -13.45 12.41
C SER A 81 -2.94 -13.26 11.00
N LEU A 82 -3.47 -13.97 9.98
CA LEU A 82 -3.07 -13.76 8.59
C LEU A 82 -3.50 -12.39 8.08
N GLN A 83 -4.71 -11.94 8.43
CA GLN A 83 -5.19 -10.61 8.08
C GLN A 83 -4.31 -9.51 8.69
N TRP A 84 -3.85 -9.67 9.93
CA TRP A 84 -2.89 -8.74 10.53
C TRP A 84 -1.55 -8.73 9.81
N ALA A 85 -1.02 -9.90 9.41
CA ALA A 85 0.22 -9.96 8.63
C ALA A 85 0.09 -9.25 7.28
N LEU A 86 -1.05 -9.39 6.60
CA LEU A 86 -1.37 -8.65 5.37
C LEU A 86 -1.43 -7.14 5.63
N THR A 87 -2.12 -6.71 6.68
CA THR A 87 -2.21 -5.29 7.06
C THR A 87 -0.84 -4.69 7.39
N VAL A 88 -0.01 -5.36 8.20
CA VAL A 88 1.35 -4.92 8.50
C VAL A 88 2.22 -4.87 7.24
N GLY A 89 2.05 -5.84 6.32
CA GLY A 89 2.70 -5.79 5.02
C GLY A 89 2.32 -4.54 4.22
N TRP A 90 1.04 -4.13 4.26
CA TRP A 90 0.58 -2.89 3.62
C TRP A 90 1.11 -1.63 4.32
N CYS A 91 1.22 -1.61 5.65
CA CYS A 91 1.89 -0.53 6.37
C CYS A 91 3.32 -0.30 5.84
N VAL A 92 4.05 -1.38 5.54
CA VAL A 92 5.41 -1.29 4.96
C VAL A 92 5.40 -0.74 3.54
N GLU A 93 4.43 -1.14 2.71
CA GLU A 93 4.29 -0.59 1.34
C GLU A 93 3.82 0.88 1.35
N LEU A 94 2.98 1.28 2.31
CA LEU A 94 2.58 2.68 2.52
C LEU A 94 3.77 3.53 2.99
N LEU A 95 4.61 3.00 3.89
CA LEU A 95 5.84 3.67 4.31
C LEU A 95 6.78 3.89 3.11
N GLN A 96 6.89 2.90 2.24
CA GLN A 96 7.64 3.03 1.00
C GLN A 96 7.01 4.11 0.09
N ALA A 97 5.68 4.11 -0.08
CA ALA A 97 4.99 5.09 -0.90
C ALA A 97 5.22 6.54 -0.40
N PHE A 98 5.16 6.76 0.92
CA PHE A 98 5.51 8.03 1.56
C PHE A 98 6.91 8.51 1.14
N PHE A 99 7.92 7.64 1.30
CA PHE A 99 9.29 8.00 0.92
C PHE A 99 9.42 8.23 -0.58
N LEU A 100 8.79 7.42 -1.43
CA LEU A 100 8.90 7.56 -2.88
C LEU A 100 8.24 8.84 -3.42
N VAL A 101 7.09 9.25 -2.87
CA VAL A 101 6.47 10.53 -3.24
C VAL A 101 7.40 11.69 -2.87
N SER A 102 8.00 11.64 -1.68
CA SER A 102 8.94 12.67 -1.22
C SER A 102 10.24 12.68 -2.05
N ASP A 103 10.79 11.49 -2.31
CA ASP A 103 12.00 11.26 -3.11
C ASP A 103 11.84 11.77 -4.54
N ASP A 104 10.69 11.48 -5.17
CA ASP A 104 10.42 11.94 -6.53
C ASP A 104 10.45 13.48 -6.64
N ILE A 105 10.01 14.20 -5.60
CA ILE A 105 10.09 15.66 -5.52
C ILE A 105 11.54 16.12 -5.32
N MET A 106 12.25 15.53 -4.34
CA MET A 106 13.63 15.89 -4.00
C MET A 106 14.59 15.70 -5.19
N ASP A 107 14.41 14.60 -5.91
CA ASP A 107 15.26 14.22 -7.05
C ASP A 107 14.77 14.78 -8.39
N SER A 108 13.64 15.49 -8.40
CA SER A 108 12.98 15.97 -9.63
C SER A 108 12.71 14.85 -10.64
N SER A 109 12.27 13.69 -10.14
CA SER A 109 11.98 12.50 -10.95
C SER A 109 10.75 12.69 -11.84
N LEU A 110 10.77 12.10 -13.04
CA LEU A 110 9.67 12.27 -14.01
C LEU A 110 8.64 11.16 -13.97
N THR A 111 9.07 9.92 -13.69
CA THR A 111 8.20 8.74 -13.74
C THR A 111 8.48 7.75 -12.62
N ARG A 112 7.42 7.10 -12.15
CA ARG A 112 7.44 6.02 -11.15
C ARG A 112 6.51 4.91 -11.61
N TRP A 113 7.01 3.67 -11.62
CA TRP A 113 6.28 2.47 -12.07
C TRP A 113 5.57 2.61 -13.42
N GLY A 114 6.20 3.32 -14.36
CA GLY A 114 5.67 3.54 -15.71
C GLY A 114 4.61 4.62 -15.82
N GLN A 115 4.33 5.34 -14.72
CA GLN A 115 3.42 6.49 -14.67
C GLN A 115 4.19 7.76 -14.33
N THR A 116 3.60 8.93 -14.61
CA THR A 116 4.16 10.23 -14.18
C THR A 116 4.22 10.30 -12.64
N CYS A 117 5.29 10.88 -12.08
CA CYS A 117 5.39 11.05 -10.63
C CYS A 117 4.22 11.88 -10.07
N TRP A 118 3.77 11.56 -8.86
CA TRP A 118 2.57 12.16 -8.25
C TRP A 118 2.59 13.69 -8.28
N TYR A 119 3.70 14.31 -7.90
CA TYR A 119 3.84 15.77 -7.86
C TYR A 119 3.74 16.46 -9.24
N LEU A 120 3.93 15.70 -10.32
CA LEU A 120 3.82 16.19 -11.70
C LEU A 120 2.43 16.03 -12.30
N LYS A 121 1.50 15.35 -11.62
CA LYS A 121 0.12 15.25 -12.10
C LYS A 121 -0.51 16.67 -12.12
N PRO A 122 -1.32 17.01 -13.14
CA PRO A 122 -1.97 18.30 -13.21
C PRO A 122 -2.81 18.59 -11.96
N GLY A 123 -2.57 19.74 -11.32
CA GLY A 123 -3.28 20.16 -10.11
C GLY A 123 -2.71 19.64 -8.78
N ILE A 124 -1.58 18.90 -8.80
CA ILE A 124 -0.93 18.40 -7.58
C ILE A 124 0.20 19.34 -7.15
N GLY A 125 1.27 19.43 -7.96
CA GLY A 125 2.44 20.24 -7.61
C GLY A 125 3.01 19.87 -6.25
N LEU A 126 3.31 20.89 -5.42
CA LEU A 126 3.89 20.70 -4.10
C LEU A 126 2.90 20.30 -3.01
N ASP A 127 1.59 20.24 -3.31
CA ASP A 127 0.61 19.66 -2.38
C ASP A 127 0.92 18.16 -2.13
N ALA A 128 1.65 17.53 -3.06
CA ALA A 128 2.25 16.20 -2.91
C ALA A 128 3.09 16.03 -1.64
N ILE A 129 3.66 17.11 -1.07
CA ILE A 129 4.37 17.04 0.21
C ILE A 129 3.41 16.65 1.32
N ASN A 130 2.24 17.28 1.40
CA ASN A 130 1.23 16.94 2.40
C ASN A 130 0.62 15.57 2.12
N ASP A 131 0.41 15.22 0.84
CA ASP A 131 -0.07 13.89 0.47
C ASP A 131 0.88 12.78 0.92
N ALA A 132 2.19 13.02 0.89
CA ALA A 132 3.18 12.09 1.42
C ALA A 132 2.95 11.87 2.94
N PHE A 133 2.72 12.93 3.70
CA PHE A 133 2.41 12.81 5.14
C PHE A 133 1.05 12.14 5.42
N LEU A 134 0.08 12.24 4.51
CA LEU A 134 -1.16 11.46 4.60
C LEU A 134 -0.90 9.95 4.46
N LEU A 135 0.02 9.55 3.58
CA LEU A 135 0.47 8.16 3.47
C LEU A 135 1.15 7.68 4.75
N GLU A 136 2.04 8.49 5.33
CA GLU A 136 2.69 8.18 6.60
C GLU A 136 1.69 8.06 7.76
N SER A 137 0.72 8.97 7.83
CA SER A 137 -0.31 8.98 8.88
C SER A 137 -1.31 7.82 8.78
N SER A 138 -1.33 7.10 7.66
CA SER A 138 -2.19 5.93 7.43
C SER A 138 -1.57 4.62 7.96
N ILE A 139 -0.37 4.68 8.55
CA ILE A 139 0.38 3.56 9.13
C ILE A 139 0.11 3.48 10.64
#